data_AF-A0A2N9N5X0-F1
#
_entry.id   AF-A0A2N9N5X0-F1
#
_cell.length_a   1.000
_cell.length_b   1.000
_cell.length_c   1.000
_cell.angle_alpha   90.00
_cell.angle_beta   90.00
_cell.angle_gamma   90.00
#
_symmetry.space_group_name_H-M   'P 1'
#
loop_
_entity.id
_entity.type
_entity.pdbx_description
1 polymer ?
#
loop_
_entity_poly.entity_id
_entity_poly.type
_entity_poly.pdbx_seq_one_letter_code
_entity_poly.pdbx_strand_id
1 'polypeptide(L)'
;MLSIEAAPATVAELPLFDGGPYPASVRVVEPVVSLFINKSDFQQVCRQYPEVALKVLAVVGRRLRHLVGLVEAITFGSVTQRLARLLLDASKVAGAETFDLPVTHQEIASRLGTVREVVSRNLARFRAQGLIKVQDRHVEIVNRPGLQQEAEAQG
;
A
#
# COMPACT_ATOMS: atom_id res chain seq x y z
N MET A 1 -7.38 -11.32 5.83
CA MET A 1 -8.65 -11.43 5.10
C MET A 1 -8.58 -10.44 3.93
N LEU A 2 -8.64 -10.91 2.68
CA LEU A 2 -8.32 -10.09 1.49
C LEU A 2 -9.45 -9.14 1.06
N SER A 3 -10.70 -9.61 1.08
CA SER A 3 -11.89 -8.78 0.85
C SER A 3 -13.15 -9.50 1.38
N ILE A 4 -14.25 -8.75 1.56
CA ILE A 4 -15.62 -9.28 1.67
C ILE A 4 -16.35 -8.86 0.40
N GLU A 5 -17.03 -9.81 -0.23
CA GLU A 5 -17.83 -9.58 -1.42
C GLU A 5 -19.31 -9.80 -1.07
N ALA A 6 -20.18 -8.87 -1.47
CA ALA A 6 -21.62 -8.98 -1.33
C ALA A 6 -22.28 -9.01 -2.72
N ALA A 7 -23.45 -9.62 -2.84
CA ALA A 7 -24.14 -9.69 -4.12
C ALA A 7 -24.53 -8.27 -4.64
N PRO A 8 -24.42 -8.01 -5.96
CA PRO A 8 -23.84 -8.87 -6.99
C PRO A 8 -22.31 -8.76 -7.06
N ALA A 9 -21.61 -9.90 -6.98
CA ALA A 9 -20.16 -9.96 -7.12
C ALA A 9 -19.70 -11.29 -7.75
N THR A 10 -18.49 -11.28 -8.30
CA THR A 10 -17.82 -12.46 -8.86
C THR A 10 -16.58 -12.82 -8.05
N VAL A 11 -16.23 -14.09 -8.00
CA VAL A 11 -14.98 -14.59 -7.42
C VAL A 11 -14.32 -15.56 -8.39
N ALA A 12 -13.00 -15.78 -8.26
CA ALA A 12 -12.24 -16.69 -9.10
C ALA A 12 -12.22 -16.37 -10.60
N GLU A 13 -12.23 -15.08 -10.96
CA GLU A 13 -12.10 -14.63 -12.35
C GLU A 13 -10.68 -14.75 -12.93
N LEU A 14 -9.64 -14.85 -12.09
CA LEU A 14 -8.24 -14.92 -12.57
C LEU A 14 -7.93 -16.22 -13.35
N PRO A 15 -8.20 -17.43 -12.80
CA PRO A 15 -7.95 -18.71 -13.48
C PRO A 15 -8.63 -18.88 -14.83
N LEU A 16 -9.68 -18.09 -15.08
CA LEU A 16 -10.44 -18.09 -16.31
C LEU A 16 -9.59 -17.67 -17.52
N PHE A 17 -8.68 -16.71 -17.33
CA PHE A 17 -7.91 -16.10 -18.43
C PHE A 17 -6.45 -16.52 -18.47
N ASP A 18 -5.80 -16.71 -17.32
CA ASP A 18 -4.37 -17.08 -17.26
C ASP A 18 -4.12 -18.58 -17.09
N GLY A 19 -5.15 -19.35 -16.71
CA GLY A 19 -5.05 -20.79 -16.45
C GLY A 19 -4.26 -21.15 -15.19
N GLY A 20 -3.86 -20.17 -14.39
CA GLY A 20 -3.18 -20.38 -13.11
C GLY A 20 -4.14 -20.80 -11.99
N PRO A 21 -3.60 -21.24 -10.84
CA PRO A 21 -4.41 -21.47 -9.66
C PRO A 21 -5.00 -20.16 -9.13
N TYR A 22 -6.14 -20.24 -8.44
CA TYR A 22 -6.68 -19.07 -7.74
C TYR A 22 -5.75 -18.72 -6.57
N PRO A 23 -5.26 -17.47 -6.45
CA PRO A 23 -4.20 -17.11 -5.47
C PRO A 23 -4.72 -16.97 -4.04
N ALA A 24 -5.99 -17.28 -3.78
CA ALA A 24 -6.64 -17.13 -2.49
C ALA A 24 -7.63 -18.26 -2.22
N SER A 25 -8.18 -18.31 -1.00
CA SER A 25 -9.31 -19.18 -0.65
C SER A 25 -10.59 -18.36 -0.54
N VAL A 26 -11.73 -18.94 -0.91
CA VAL A 26 -13.05 -18.36 -0.68
C VAL A 26 -13.72 -19.10 0.47
N ARG A 27 -14.32 -18.35 1.40
CA ARG A 27 -15.13 -18.90 2.50
C ARG A 27 -16.43 -18.12 2.62
N VAL A 28 -17.51 -18.85 2.84
CA VAL A 28 -18.83 -18.28 3.12
C VAL A 28 -18.84 -17.72 4.55
N VAL A 29 -19.25 -16.46 4.71
CA VAL A 29 -19.39 -15.78 6.02
C VAL A 29 -20.84 -15.74 6.53
N GLU A 30 -21.80 -15.75 5.61
CA GLU A 30 -23.24 -15.81 5.87
C GLU A 30 -23.91 -16.66 4.77
N PRO A 31 -25.12 -17.22 4.98
CA PRO A 31 -25.80 -18.01 3.96
C PRO A 31 -25.87 -17.29 2.61
N VAL A 32 -25.33 -17.92 1.56
CA VAL A 32 -25.20 -17.32 0.22
C VAL A 32 -25.70 -18.26 -0.85
N VAL A 33 -26.31 -17.70 -1.89
CA VAL A 33 -26.58 -18.40 -3.15
C VAL A 33 -25.48 -18.04 -4.14
N SER A 34 -24.74 -19.04 -4.62
CA SER A 34 -23.71 -18.87 -5.65
C SER A 34 -24.13 -19.54 -6.95
N LEU A 35 -23.69 -18.94 -8.06
CA LEU A 35 -23.79 -19.54 -9.39
C LEU A 35 -22.41 -19.95 -9.84
N PHE A 36 -22.29 -21.18 -10.31
CA PHE A 36 -21.07 -21.70 -10.89
C PHE A 36 -21.17 -21.67 -12.41
N ILE A 37 -20.12 -21.16 -13.07
CA ILE A 37 -20.04 -21.10 -14.53
C ILE A 37 -18.78 -21.85 -14.95
N ASN A 38 -18.90 -22.83 -15.86
CA ASN A 38 -17.73 -23.51 -16.38
C ASN A 38 -16.84 -22.54 -17.17
N LYS A 39 -15.53 -22.76 -17.08
CA LYS A 39 -14.52 -21.98 -17.81
C LYS A 39 -14.78 -21.97 -19.32
N SER A 40 -15.07 -23.12 -19.92
CA SER A 40 -15.35 -23.26 -21.36
C SER A 40 -16.52 -22.40 -21.79
N ASP A 41 -17.61 -22.45 -21.01
CA ASP A 41 -18.87 -21.80 -21.34
C ASP A 41 -18.70 -20.29 -21.24
N PHE A 42 -18.03 -19.81 -20.19
CA PHE A 42 -17.73 -18.39 -20.04
C PHE A 42 -16.82 -17.86 -21.16
N GLN A 43 -15.81 -18.63 -21.56
CA GLN A 43 -14.94 -18.26 -22.68
C GLN A 43 -15.71 -18.17 -24.00
N GLN A 44 -16.68 -19.06 -24.23
CA GLN A 44 -17.56 -18.98 -25.39
C GLN A 44 -18.43 -17.72 -25.35
N VAL A 45 -19.01 -17.40 -24.20
CA VAL A 45 -19.78 -16.15 -23.98
C VAL A 45 -18.91 -14.92 -24.26
N CYS A 46 -17.66 -14.90 -23.82
CA CYS A 46 -16.75 -13.79 -24.10
C CYS A 46 -16.44 -13.62 -25.59
N ARG A 47 -16.37 -14.72 -26.36
CA ARG A 47 -16.17 -14.66 -27.82
C ARG A 47 -17.41 -14.13 -28.54
N GLN A 48 -18.60 -14.47 -28.04
CA GLN A 48 -19.87 -14.03 -28.61
C GLN A 48 -20.21 -12.58 -28.21
N TYR A 49 -19.83 -12.17 -27.00
CA TYR A 49 -20.11 -10.87 -26.40
C TYR A 49 -18.83 -10.27 -25.78
N PRO A 50 -17.95 -9.63 -26.57
CA PRO A 50 -16.67 -9.10 -26.09
C PRO A 50 -16.77 -8.10 -24.93
N GLU A 51 -17.90 -7.39 -24.80
CA GLU A 51 -18.16 -6.48 -23.69
C GLU A 51 -18.15 -7.17 -22.33
N VAL A 52 -18.47 -8.48 -22.29
CA VAL A 52 -18.40 -9.30 -21.06
C VAL A 52 -16.95 -9.40 -20.58
N ALA A 53 -16.01 -9.66 -21.49
CA ALA A 53 -14.59 -9.74 -21.15
C ALA A 53 -14.07 -8.39 -20.62
N LEU A 54 -14.49 -7.27 -21.21
CA LEU A 54 -14.12 -5.92 -20.74
C LEU A 54 -14.66 -5.65 -19.33
N LYS A 55 -15.88 -6.09 -19.02
CA LYS A 55 -16.45 -5.97 -17.66
C LYS A 55 -15.65 -6.77 -16.63
N VAL A 56 -15.23 -7.99 -16.96
CA VAL A 56 -14.39 -8.78 -16.05
C VAL A 56 -13.00 -8.17 -15.89
N LEU A 57 -12.40 -7.67 -16.98
CA LEU A 57 -11.12 -6.97 -16.92
C LEU A 57 -11.20 -5.74 -15.99
N ALA A 58 -12.32 -5.02 -16.00
CA ALA A 58 -12.54 -3.91 -15.06
C ALA A 58 -12.63 -4.38 -13.60
N VAL A 59 -13.21 -5.55 -13.32
CA VAL A 59 -13.21 -6.18 -11.97
C VAL A 59 -11.78 -6.49 -11.53
N VAL A 60 -11.01 -7.17 -12.38
CA VAL A 60 -9.60 -7.49 -12.12
C VAL A 60 -8.78 -6.24 -11.88
N GLY A 61 -8.96 -5.19 -12.70
CA GLY A 61 -8.27 -3.92 -12.55
C GLY A 61 -8.58 -3.20 -11.23
N ARG A 62 -9.84 -3.27 -10.74
CA ARG A 62 -10.20 -2.76 -9.41
C ARG A 62 -9.53 -3.55 -8.29
N ARG A 63 -9.52 -4.88 -8.38
CA ARG A 63 -8.86 -5.75 -7.39
C ARG A 63 -7.36 -5.53 -7.35
N LEU A 64 -6.69 -5.41 -8.51
CA LEU A 64 -5.27 -5.09 -8.57
C LEU A 64 -4.97 -3.77 -7.86
N ARG A 65 -5.74 -2.71 -8.14
CA ARG A 65 -5.58 -1.42 -7.44
C ARG A 65 -5.78 -1.54 -5.93
N HIS A 66 -6.74 -2.34 -5.50
CA HIS A 66 -6.97 -2.59 -4.07
C HIS A 66 -5.79 -3.32 -3.43
N LEU A 67 -5.28 -4.39 -4.05
CA LEU A 67 -4.13 -5.15 -3.55
C LEU A 67 -2.86 -4.29 -3.49
N VAL A 68 -2.61 -3.47 -4.52
CA VAL A 68 -1.52 -2.49 -4.49
C VAL A 68 -1.70 -1.52 -3.32
N GLY A 69 -2.92 -1.00 -3.11
CA GLY A 69 -3.22 -0.14 -1.96
C GLY A 69 -3.00 -0.80 -0.60
N LEU A 70 -3.26 -2.10 -0.46
CA LEU A 70 -2.95 -2.87 0.75
C LEU A 70 -1.44 -3.02 0.95
N VAL A 71 -0.70 -3.38 -0.10
CA VAL A 71 0.77 -3.48 -0.06
C VAL A 71 1.38 -2.12 0.31
N GLU A 72 0.86 -1.06 -0.28
CA GLU A 72 1.21 0.31 0.06
C GLU A 72 0.94 0.56 1.55
N ALA A 73 -0.28 0.36 2.06
CA ALA A 73 -0.60 0.62 3.46
C ALA A 73 0.34 -0.12 4.44
N ILE A 74 0.62 -1.39 4.17
CA ILE A 74 1.53 -2.22 4.99
C ILE A 74 2.97 -1.70 4.91
N THR A 75 3.44 -1.39 3.70
CA THR A 75 4.81 -0.92 3.47
C THR A 75 5.02 0.47 4.04
N PHE A 76 4.11 1.41 3.75
CA PHE A 76 4.17 2.80 4.21
C PHE A 76 4.12 2.87 5.73
N GLY A 77 3.28 2.10 6.44
CA GLY A 77 3.28 2.08 7.90
C GLY A 77 4.68 1.77 8.46
N SER A 78 5.32 0.71 7.95
CA SER A 78 6.69 0.36 8.36
C SER A 78 7.75 1.38 7.92
N VAL A 79 7.58 2.04 6.77
CA VAL A 79 8.52 3.03 6.25
C VAL A 79 8.39 4.36 6.98
N THR A 80 7.17 4.79 7.31
CA THR A 80 6.89 5.94 8.18
C THR A 80 7.63 5.77 9.50
N GLN A 81 7.44 4.64 10.19
CA GLN A 81 8.07 4.38 11.48
C GLN A 81 9.59 4.39 11.38
N ARG A 82 10.16 3.70 10.39
CA ARG A 82 11.61 3.65 10.18
C ARG A 82 12.19 5.01 9.82
N LEU A 83 11.45 5.83 9.06
CA LEU A 83 11.85 7.20 8.76
C LEU A 83 11.81 8.08 10.02
N ALA A 84 10.77 7.98 10.83
CA ALA A 84 10.68 8.70 12.11
C ALA A 84 11.85 8.32 13.05
N ARG A 85 12.17 7.03 13.15
CA ARG A 85 13.35 6.55 13.91
C ARG A 85 14.66 7.11 13.35
N LEU A 86 14.83 7.08 12.03
CA LEU A 86 16.02 7.62 11.37
C LEU A 86 16.23 9.11 11.70
N LEU A 87 15.16 9.91 11.70
CA LEU A 87 15.23 11.32 12.05
C LEU A 87 15.56 11.53 13.53
N LEU A 88 14.93 10.75 14.43
CA LEU A 88 15.22 10.79 15.87
C LEU A 88 16.67 10.40 16.17
N ASP A 89 17.20 9.39 15.48
CA ASP A 89 18.57 8.94 15.65
C ASP A 89 19.58 9.94 15.07
N ALA A 90 19.27 10.56 13.92
CA ALA A 90 20.07 11.65 13.38
C ALA A 90 20.15 12.84 14.34
N SER A 91 19.02 13.23 14.95
CA SER A 91 18.99 14.25 16.00
C SER A 91 19.84 13.88 17.22
N LYS A 92 19.77 12.62 17.68
CA LYS A 92 20.61 12.14 18.80
C LYS A 92 22.10 12.24 18.47
N VAL A 93 22.50 11.87 17.25
CA VAL A 93 23.89 11.94 16.79
C VAL A 93 24.38 13.38 16.70
N ALA A 94 23.53 14.29 16.21
CA ALA A 94 23.85 15.72 16.15
C ALA A 94 23.84 16.40 17.54
N GLY A 95 23.20 15.79 18.55
CA GLY A 95 22.99 16.40 19.87
C GLY A 95 22.05 17.60 19.83
N ALA A 96 21.24 17.74 18.78
CA ALA A 96 20.37 18.88 18.54
C ALA A 96 19.08 18.47 17.82
N GLU A 97 18.00 19.23 18.02
CA GLU A 97 16.74 19.02 17.28
C GLU A 97 16.78 19.56 15.86
N THR A 98 17.76 20.42 15.56
CA THR A 98 18.06 20.91 14.21
C THR A 98 19.33 20.26 13.71
N PHE A 99 19.28 19.61 12.56
CA PHE A 99 20.41 18.91 11.97
C PHE A 99 20.28 18.84 10.44
N ASP A 100 21.42 18.66 9.77
CA ASP A 100 21.46 18.38 8.34
C ASP A 100 21.23 16.90 8.06
N LEU A 101 20.41 16.58 7.06
CA LEU A 101 20.46 15.27 6.41
C LEU A 101 21.55 15.29 5.32
N PRO A 102 22.71 14.64 5.54
CA PRO A 102 23.77 14.58 4.54
C PRO A 102 23.39 13.67 3.37
N VAL A 103 22.26 12.97 3.43
CA VAL A 103 21.81 11.99 2.46
C VAL A 103 20.61 12.48 1.64
N THR A 104 20.58 12.11 0.36
CA THR A 104 19.46 12.39 -0.53
C THR A 104 18.25 11.54 -0.16
N HIS A 105 17.05 11.94 -0.60
CA HIS A 105 15.84 11.10 -0.45
C HIS A 105 16.01 9.70 -1.07
N GLN A 106 16.84 9.57 -2.11
CA GLN A 106 17.12 8.29 -2.76
C GLN A 106 17.98 7.37 -1.89
N GLU A 107 18.99 7.93 -1.21
CA GLU A 107 19.82 7.16 -0.27
C GLU A 107 19.04 6.74 0.98
N ILE A 108 18.18 7.63 1.50
CA ILE A 108 17.24 7.30 2.57
C ILE A 108 16.33 6.16 2.11
N ALA A 109 15.78 6.25 0.90
CA ALA A 109 14.91 5.23 0.35
C ALA A 109 15.61 3.87 0.27
N SER A 110 16.86 3.84 -0.22
CA SER A 110 17.67 2.63 -0.26
C SER A 110 17.91 2.03 1.12
N ARG A 111 18.20 2.86 2.13
CA ARG A 111 18.39 2.40 3.52
C ARG A 111 17.11 1.85 4.15
N LEU A 112 15.97 2.44 3.81
CA LEU A 112 14.66 2.05 4.33
C LEU A 112 13.98 0.93 3.52
N GLY A 113 14.62 0.45 2.45
CA GLY A 113 14.05 -0.58 1.56
C GLY A 113 12.79 -0.10 0.85
N THR A 114 12.80 1.14 0.36
CA THR A 114 11.66 1.80 -0.30
C THR A 114 12.11 2.62 -1.52
N VAL A 115 11.20 3.41 -2.10
CA VAL A 115 11.48 4.32 -3.22
C VAL A 115 11.48 5.80 -2.79
N ARG A 116 12.11 6.66 -3.59
CA ARG A 116 12.29 8.09 -3.27
C ARG A 116 10.96 8.81 -3.02
N GLU A 117 9.94 8.48 -3.80
CA GLU A 117 8.59 9.08 -3.75
C GLU A 117 7.92 8.80 -2.40
N VAL A 118 8.15 7.62 -1.84
CA VAL A 118 7.63 7.21 -0.53
C VAL A 118 8.25 8.03 0.58
N VAL A 119 9.57 8.20 0.58
CA VAL A 119 10.29 9.03 1.55
C VAL A 119 9.80 10.47 1.49
N SER A 120 9.72 11.02 0.26
CA SER A 120 9.25 12.39 0.04
C SER A 120 7.83 12.62 0.56
N ARG A 121 6.93 11.65 0.34
CA ARG A 121 5.54 11.71 0.82
C ARG A 121 5.46 11.69 2.35
N ASN A 122 6.28 10.87 3.01
CA ASN A 122 6.30 10.81 4.48
C ASN A 122 6.89 12.07 5.12
N LEU A 123 7.98 12.61 4.57
CA LEU A 123 8.53 13.89 5.05
C LEU A 123 7.51 15.03 4.90
N ALA A 124 6.78 15.08 3.78
CA ALA A 124 5.70 16.04 3.59
C ALA A 124 4.56 15.85 4.60
N ARG A 125 4.23 14.59 4.94
CA ARG A 125 3.22 14.26 5.95
C ARG A 125 3.63 14.74 7.34
N PHE A 126 4.84 14.42 7.79
CA PHE A 126 5.36 14.89 9.09
C PHE A 126 5.39 16.42 9.18
N ARG A 127 5.73 17.10 8.08
CA ARG A 127 5.65 18.57 8.00
C ARG A 127 4.21 19.08 8.13
N ALA A 128 3.27 18.46 7.42
CA ALA A 128 1.86 18.83 7.49
C ALA A 128 1.23 18.59 8.88
N GLN A 129 1.70 17.56 9.60
CA GLN A 129 1.33 17.26 10.98
C GLN A 129 2.06 18.15 12.01
N GLY A 130 2.97 19.04 11.58
CA GLY A 130 3.75 19.89 12.48
C GLY A 130 4.80 19.16 13.31
N LEU A 131 5.19 17.95 12.91
CA LEU A 131 6.19 17.15 13.61
C LEU A 131 7.61 17.62 13.32
N ILE A 132 7.85 18.04 12.08
CA ILE A 132 9.14 18.53 11.60
C ILE A 132 8.97 19.77 10.74
N LYS A 133 10.03 20.57 10.62
CA LYS A 133 10.23 21.51 9.52
C LYS A 133 11.40 21.03 8.66
N VAL A 134 11.30 21.30 7.37
CA VAL A 134 12.33 20.95 6.39
C VAL A 134 12.62 22.18 5.54
N GLN A 135 13.88 22.61 5.52
CA GLN A 135 14.40 23.65 4.65
C GLN A 135 15.63 23.10 3.92
N ASP A 136 15.49 22.80 2.63
CA ASP A 136 16.51 22.11 1.83
C ASP A 136 16.99 20.80 2.47
N ARG A 137 18.18 20.80 3.07
CA ARG A 137 18.79 19.66 3.76
C ARG A 137 18.69 19.76 5.28
N HIS A 138 18.24 20.89 5.81
CA HIS A 138 18.08 21.12 7.23
C HIS A 138 16.71 20.60 7.68
N VAL A 139 16.72 19.75 8.71
CA VAL A 139 15.52 19.28 9.38
C VAL A 139 15.53 19.74 10.83
N GLU A 140 14.39 20.28 11.26
CA GLU A 140 14.12 20.66 12.64
C GLU A 140 12.97 19.78 13.16
N ILE A 141 13.21 19.04 14.24
CA ILE A 141 12.16 18.31 14.95
C ILE A 141 11.42 19.30 15.86
N VAL A 142 10.17 19.61 15.49
CA VAL A 142 9.32 20.57 16.21
C VAL A 142 8.53 19.90 17.32
N ASN A 143 8.07 18.67 17.09
CA ASN A 143 7.34 17.88 18.07
C ASN A 143 7.96 16.47 18.19
N ARG A 144 9.00 16.37 19.02
CA ARG A 144 9.67 15.11 19.31
C ARG A 144 8.73 14.03 19.86
N PRO A 145 7.85 14.28 20.85
CA PRO A 145 6.90 13.28 21.33
C PRO A 145 5.99 12.73 20.22
N GLY A 146 5.47 13.60 19.36
CA GLY A 146 4.64 13.18 18.22
C GLY A 146 5.43 12.34 17.21
N LEU A 147 6.68 12.71 16.94
CA LEU A 147 7.56 11.94 16.06
C LEU A 147 7.96 10.58 16.68
N GLN A 148 8.10 10.49 18.00
CA GLN A 148 8.31 9.24 18.72
C GLN A 148 7.08 8.33 18.63
N GLN A 149 5.87 8.88 18.73
CA GLN A 149 4.65 8.10 18.52
C GLN A 149 4.59 7.52 17.11
N GLU A 150 4.92 8.29 16.07
CA GLU A 150 5.01 7.78 14.69
C GLU A 150 6.07 6.68 14.53
N ALA A 151 7.15 6.71 15.34
CA ALA A 151 8.19 5.68 15.36
C ALA A 151 7.78 4.38 16.08
N GLU A 152 6.73 4.42 16.89
CA GLU A 152 6.26 3.33 17.76
C GLU A 152 4.88 2.78 17.35
N ALA A 153 4.07 3.56 16.64
CA ALA A 153 2.70 3.21 16.27
C ALA A 153 2.69 1.99 15.35
N GLN A 154 2.47 0.80 15.92
CA GLN A 154 2.22 -0.43 15.16
C GLN A 154 0.93 -0.27 14.35
N GLY A 155 1.00 -0.53 13.05
CA GLY A 155 -0.19 -0.74 12.21
C GLY A 155 -0.75 -2.14 12.44
#